data_AF-A0AAN5I062-F1
#
_entry.id   AF-A0AAN5I062-F1
#
_cell.length_a   1.000
_cell.length_b   1.000
_cell.length_c   1.000
_cell.angle_alpha   90.00
_cell.angle_beta   90.00
_cell.angle_gamma   90.00
#
_symmetry.space_group_name_H-M   'P 1'
#
loop_
_entity.id
_entity.type
_entity.pdbx_description
1 polymer ?
#
loop_
_entity_poly.entity_id
_entity_poly.type
_entity_poly.pdbx_seq_one_letter_code
_entity_poly.pdbx_strand_id
1 'polypeptide(L)'
;GTLLVLGSIASAIFAVAMFRGRKFPFYRIVHSLLCLDCIYLLVQLSFIFPSMLSVSPNTIVDINATFAEADAWYNSKFILAARSIFDFLPPKGLLYLTLLMTLNRMAVFVVPSMQVIFSKKYVNGSIAVCWAFVCFFSVMCVLVRPTRQFNKKTMQFEDSGEAIVDAPLVRTIFDYSDIVIPFVMLFLYLIIYASLQKKRRVISATLSVEPRARDVDDKKMLRQAVLICVFLQLYNVVGIVAIVVDDRGIVDYALNMTSLILSVTNHSIHSTIFILSNKTIRGFIPSLSCCKYSHGNTNRAT
;
A
#
# COMPACT_ATOMS: atom_id res chain seq x y z
N GLY A 1 -7.80 -2.46 -14.98
CA GLY A 1 -7.93 -1.27 -15.84
C GLY A 1 -8.45 -0.07 -15.06
N THR A 2 -9.76 0.16 -15.06
CA THR A 2 -10.39 1.38 -14.49
C THR A 2 -9.98 1.66 -13.04
N LEU A 3 -9.96 0.65 -12.17
CA LEU A 3 -9.53 0.82 -10.77
C LEU A 3 -8.09 1.32 -10.64
N LEU A 4 -7.16 0.88 -11.51
CA LEU A 4 -5.78 1.35 -11.50
C LEU A 4 -5.70 2.83 -11.87
N VAL A 5 -6.44 3.25 -12.91
CA VAL A 5 -6.46 4.66 -13.35
C VAL A 5 -7.05 5.55 -12.26
N LEU A 6 -8.19 5.17 -11.68
CA LEU A 6 -8.82 5.92 -10.59
C LEU A 6 -7.91 5.97 -9.34
N GLY A 7 -7.27 4.85 -9.00
CA GLY A 7 -6.32 4.77 -7.90
C GLY A 7 -5.12 5.69 -8.11
N SER A 8 -4.55 5.73 -9.32
CA SER A 8 -3.45 6.62 -9.68
C SER A 8 -3.83 8.09 -9.61
N ILE A 9 -5.03 8.45 -10.07
CA ILE A 9 -5.55 9.82 -9.96
C ILE A 9 -5.72 10.20 -8.48
N ALA A 10 -6.32 9.34 -7.67
CA ALA A 10 -6.51 9.59 -6.24
C ALA A 10 -5.16 9.77 -5.50
N SER A 11 -4.18 8.91 -5.79
CA SER A 11 -2.83 9.00 -5.21
C SER A 11 -2.07 10.23 -5.68
N ALA A 12 -2.20 10.63 -6.95
CA ALA A 12 -1.61 11.87 -7.46
C ALA A 12 -2.20 13.12 -6.77
N ILE A 13 -3.54 13.19 -6.64
CA ILE A 13 -4.21 14.27 -5.90
C ILE A 13 -3.74 14.29 -4.45
N PHE A 14 -3.64 13.12 -3.81
CA PHE A 14 -3.17 13.02 -2.44
C PHE A 14 -1.72 13.47 -2.29
N ALA A 15 -0.85 13.13 -3.25
CA ALA A 15 0.55 13.58 -3.26
C ALA A 15 0.64 15.10 -3.33
N VAL A 16 -0.11 15.73 -4.24
CA VAL A 16 -0.18 17.20 -4.35
C VAL A 16 -0.65 17.82 -3.03
N ALA A 17 -1.68 17.25 -2.39
CA ALA A 17 -2.17 17.73 -1.10
C ALA A 17 -1.12 17.59 0.01
N MET A 18 -0.34 16.50 0.01
CA MET A 18 0.71 16.25 1.00
C MET A 18 1.90 17.20 0.84
N PHE A 19 2.28 17.58 -0.39
CA PHE A 19 3.34 18.57 -0.63
C PHE A 19 3.01 19.95 -0.05
N ARG A 20 1.72 20.31 0.02
CA ARG A 20 1.24 21.57 0.61
C ARG A 20 1.05 21.50 2.13
N GLY A 21 1.01 20.30 2.70
CA GLY A 21 0.64 20.07 4.09
C GLY A 21 1.75 20.34 5.12
N ARG A 22 1.35 20.48 6.38
CA ARG A 22 2.27 20.69 7.52
C ARG A 22 3.03 19.39 7.89
N LYS A 23 4.30 19.56 8.30
CA LYS A 23 5.26 18.48 8.62
C LYS A 23 5.06 17.84 10.02
N PHE A 24 3.94 17.15 10.27
CA PHE A 24 3.82 16.31 11.48
C PHE A 24 4.50 14.94 11.32
N PRO A 25 5.00 14.30 12.40
CA PRO A 25 5.65 12.99 12.32
C PRO A 25 4.78 11.90 11.67
N PHE A 26 3.49 11.87 11.99
CA PHE A 26 2.54 10.94 11.37
C PHE A 26 2.45 11.13 9.85
N TYR A 27 2.41 12.38 9.36
CA TYR A 27 2.38 12.66 7.92
C TYR A 27 3.65 12.19 7.21
N ARG A 28 4.79 12.07 7.90
CA ARG A 28 6.00 11.51 7.28
C ARG A 28 5.87 10.02 7.00
N ILE A 29 5.27 9.26 7.93
CA ILE A 29 4.99 7.83 7.72
C ILE A 29 3.97 7.67 6.58
N VAL A 30 2.88 8.46 6.60
CA VAL A 30 1.87 8.44 5.53
C VAL A 30 2.46 8.83 4.18
N HIS A 31 3.39 9.78 4.15
CA HIS A 31 4.09 10.16 2.92
C HIS A 31 4.93 8.99 2.37
N SER A 32 5.64 8.24 3.23
CA SER A 32 6.35 7.04 2.78
C SER A 32 5.41 5.97 2.23
N LEU A 33 4.25 5.78 2.87
CA LEU A 33 3.21 4.86 2.37
C LEU A 33 2.68 5.31 1.00
N LEU A 34 2.44 6.61 0.83
CA LEU A 34 2.03 7.18 -0.45
C LEU A 34 3.09 7.02 -1.55
N CYS A 35 4.37 7.22 -1.24
CA CYS A 35 5.45 6.97 -2.20
C CYS A 35 5.41 5.52 -2.68
N LEU A 36 5.17 4.58 -1.77
CA LEU A 36 5.05 3.17 -2.10
C LEU A 36 3.81 2.87 -2.95
N ASP A 37 2.66 3.45 -2.62
CA ASP A 37 1.42 3.31 -3.41
C ASP A 37 1.61 3.85 -4.83
N CYS A 38 2.33 4.98 -4.99
CA CYS A 38 2.70 5.51 -6.30
C CYS A 38 3.62 4.56 -7.08
N ILE A 39 4.63 3.96 -6.42
CA ILE A 39 5.51 2.97 -7.06
C ILE A 39 4.69 1.77 -7.52
N TYR A 40 3.82 1.22 -6.66
CA TYR A 40 2.95 0.10 -7.00
C TYR A 40 2.09 0.40 -8.24
N LEU A 41 1.37 1.52 -8.21
CA LEU A 41 0.44 1.89 -9.27
C LEU A 41 1.17 2.17 -10.59
N LEU A 42 2.37 2.75 -10.53
CA LEU A 42 3.22 2.96 -11.71
C LEU A 42 3.69 1.63 -12.29
N VAL A 43 4.17 0.70 -11.46
CA VAL A 43 4.62 -0.62 -11.91
C VAL A 43 3.46 -1.42 -12.50
N GLN A 44 2.29 -1.36 -11.85
CA GLN A 44 1.07 -2.01 -12.33
C GLN A 44 0.61 -1.46 -13.68
N LEU A 45 0.58 -0.14 -13.85
CA LEU A 45 0.15 0.49 -15.10
C LEU A 45 1.15 0.30 -16.24
N SER A 46 2.44 0.40 -15.95
CA SER A 46 3.49 0.40 -16.98
C SER A 46 3.90 -1.01 -17.42
N PHE A 47 3.88 -1.99 -16.53
CA PHE A 47 4.45 -3.32 -16.80
C PHE A 47 3.44 -4.45 -16.62
N ILE A 48 2.79 -4.52 -15.46
CA ILE A 48 1.96 -5.68 -15.12
C ILE A 48 0.68 -5.72 -15.95
N PHE A 49 -0.11 -4.66 -15.95
CA PHE A 49 -1.38 -4.62 -16.67
C PHE A 49 -1.20 -4.78 -18.19
N PRO A 50 -0.21 -4.13 -18.85
CA PRO A 50 0.10 -4.42 -20.25
C PRO A 50 0.47 -5.89 -20.48
N SER A 51 1.28 -6.51 -19.60
CA SER A 51 1.65 -7.93 -19.73
C SER A 51 0.44 -8.87 -19.58
N MET A 52 -0.55 -8.50 -18.76
CA MET A 52 -1.82 -9.23 -18.68
C MET A 52 -2.64 -9.13 -19.98
N LEU A 53 -2.42 -8.10 -20.81
CA LEU A 53 -3.12 -7.92 -22.09
C LEU A 53 -2.36 -8.58 -23.24
N SER A 54 -1.02 -8.51 -23.26
CA SER A 54 -0.18 -8.85 -24.41
C SER A 54 0.01 -10.35 -24.69
N VAL A 55 -0.25 -11.25 -23.73
CA VAL A 55 -0.07 -12.70 -23.96
C VAL A 55 -1.20 -13.25 -24.84
N SER A 56 -0.99 -13.35 -26.14
CA SER A 56 -1.93 -14.02 -27.04
C SER A 56 -2.05 -15.50 -26.63
N PRO A 57 -3.27 -16.07 -26.54
CA PRO A 57 -3.43 -17.47 -26.14
C PRO A 57 -2.77 -18.50 -27.09
N ASN A 58 -2.39 -18.06 -28.30
CA ASN A 58 -1.99 -18.92 -29.43
C ASN A 58 -0.79 -18.36 -30.25
N THR A 59 0.10 -17.54 -29.70
CA THR A 59 1.27 -17.11 -30.48
C THR A 59 2.27 -18.25 -30.62
N ILE A 60 2.15 -18.95 -31.75
CA ILE A 60 3.25 -19.58 -32.47
C ILE A 60 4.43 -18.61 -32.37
N VAL A 61 5.53 -19.08 -31.79
CA VAL A 61 6.77 -18.32 -31.64
C VAL A 61 7.17 -17.78 -33.01
N ASP A 62 6.99 -16.48 -33.22
CA ASP A 62 7.48 -15.83 -34.42
C ASP A 62 8.99 -15.69 -34.26
N ILE A 63 9.72 -16.61 -34.89
CA ILE A 63 11.16 -16.80 -34.75
C ILE A 63 11.94 -15.52 -35.11
N ASN A 64 11.36 -14.65 -35.93
CA ASN A 64 11.93 -13.35 -36.29
C ASN A 64 11.59 -12.24 -35.29
N ALA A 65 10.42 -12.27 -34.65
CA ALA A 65 10.07 -11.34 -33.57
C ALA A 65 10.94 -11.61 -32.33
N THR A 66 11.27 -12.88 -32.06
CA THR A 66 12.05 -13.26 -30.87
C THR A 66 13.44 -12.65 -30.79
N PHE A 67 14.13 -12.35 -31.90
CA PHE A 67 15.45 -11.71 -31.82
C PHE A 67 15.39 -10.21 -31.53
N ALA A 68 14.49 -9.47 -32.20
CA ALA A 68 14.29 -8.05 -31.97
C ALA A 68 13.62 -7.77 -30.61
N GLU A 69 12.74 -8.66 -30.16
CA GLU A 69 12.14 -8.61 -28.84
C GLU A 69 13.17 -9.00 -27.77
N ALA A 70 14.00 -10.04 -27.97
CA ALA A 70 15.07 -10.39 -27.03
C ALA A 70 16.15 -9.31 -26.87
N ASP A 71 16.45 -8.54 -27.92
CA ASP A 71 17.43 -7.43 -27.88
C ASP A 71 16.83 -6.10 -27.38
N ALA A 72 15.53 -6.08 -27.08
CA ALA A 72 14.91 -4.88 -26.54
C ALA A 72 15.46 -4.54 -25.14
N TRP A 73 15.70 -3.25 -24.88
CA TRP A 73 16.32 -2.77 -23.63
C TRP A 73 15.59 -3.29 -22.36
N TYR A 74 14.27 -3.44 -22.42
CA TYR A 74 13.44 -3.93 -21.31
C TYR A 74 13.62 -5.43 -20.99
N ASN A 75 14.24 -6.19 -21.88
CA ASN A 75 14.60 -7.60 -21.67
C ASN A 75 16.03 -7.78 -21.15
N SER A 76 16.76 -6.69 -20.88
CA SER A 76 18.05 -6.78 -20.20
C SER A 76 17.92 -7.41 -18.81
N LYS A 77 18.89 -8.24 -18.41
CA LYS A 77 18.92 -8.94 -17.11
C LYS A 77 18.74 -7.98 -15.94
N PHE A 78 19.33 -6.79 -16.03
CA PHE A 78 19.22 -5.76 -15.00
C PHE A 78 17.78 -5.24 -14.87
N ILE A 79 17.09 -4.97 -15.98
CA ILE A 79 15.72 -4.47 -15.95
C ILE A 79 14.75 -5.54 -15.48
N LEU A 80 14.95 -6.80 -15.88
CA LEU A 80 14.17 -7.93 -15.36
C LEU A 80 14.36 -8.12 -13.85
N ALA A 81 15.60 -8.01 -13.35
CA ALA A 81 15.88 -8.08 -11.93
C ALA A 81 15.25 -6.89 -11.17
N ALA A 82 15.40 -5.67 -11.68
CA ALA A 82 14.80 -4.49 -11.10
C ALA A 82 13.26 -4.59 -11.05
N ARG A 83 12.64 -5.02 -12.16
CA ARG A 83 11.20 -5.27 -12.25
C ARG A 83 10.75 -6.28 -11.19
N SER A 84 11.45 -7.40 -11.06
CA SER A 84 11.13 -8.41 -10.06
C SER A 84 11.20 -7.85 -8.63
N ILE A 85 12.21 -7.02 -8.32
CA ILE A 85 12.30 -6.33 -7.03
C ILE A 85 11.09 -5.42 -6.83
N PHE A 86 10.69 -4.65 -7.85
CA PHE A 86 9.55 -3.76 -7.80
C PHE A 86 8.19 -4.47 -7.75
N ASP A 87 8.11 -5.76 -8.07
CA ASP A 87 6.91 -6.56 -7.89
C ASP A 87 6.71 -6.97 -6.41
N PHE A 88 7.81 -7.23 -5.69
CA PHE A 88 7.76 -7.57 -4.26
C PHE A 88 7.82 -6.35 -3.33
N LEU A 89 8.43 -5.25 -3.78
CA LEU A 89 8.64 -4.06 -2.97
C LEU A 89 7.34 -3.46 -2.41
N PRO A 90 6.27 -3.26 -3.20
CA PRO A 90 5.06 -2.65 -2.67
C PRO A 90 4.27 -3.53 -1.71
N PRO A 91 4.04 -4.83 -1.96
CA PRO A 91 3.39 -5.69 -0.96
C PRO A 91 4.14 -5.72 0.38
N LYS A 92 5.48 -5.83 0.36
CA LYS A 92 6.29 -5.82 1.58
C LYS A 92 6.26 -4.44 2.25
N GLY A 93 6.46 -3.39 1.47
CA GLY A 93 6.44 -2.03 1.99
C GLY A 93 5.11 -1.67 2.62
N LEU A 94 4.00 -2.09 2.02
CA LEU A 94 2.65 -1.83 2.49
C LEU A 94 2.47 -2.43 3.89
N LEU A 95 2.86 -3.68 4.03
CA LEU A 95 2.75 -4.44 5.27
C LEU A 95 3.63 -3.85 6.39
N TYR A 96 4.92 -3.59 6.14
CA TYR A 96 5.84 -3.08 7.17
C TYR A 96 5.64 -1.60 7.50
N LEU A 97 5.30 -0.74 6.53
CA LEU A 97 4.99 0.67 6.80
C LEU A 97 3.65 0.82 7.53
N THR A 98 2.66 -0.04 7.24
CA THR A 98 1.39 -0.09 7.99
C THR A 98 1.63 -0.60 9.41
N LEU A 99 2.53 -1.56 9.62
CA LEU A 99 2.95 -1.99 10.95
C LEU A 99 3.64 -0.83 11.69
N LEU A 100 4.54 -0.10 11.05
CA LEU A 100 5.18 1.09 11.63
C LEU A 100 4.15 2.17 12.02
N MET A 101 3.13 2.38 11.17
CA MET A 101 2.01 3.25 11.47
C MET A 101 1.20 2.75 12.68
N THR A 102 0.97 1.45 12.79
CA THR A 102 0.27 0.83 13.93
C THR A 102 1.06 1.01 15.22
N LEU A 103 2.38 0.75 15.20
CA LEU A 103 3.28 0.98 16.33
C LEU A 103 3.35 2.44 16.75
N ASN A 104 3.34 3.37 15.78
CA ASN A 104 3.24 4.80 16.08
C ASN A 104 1.96 5.14 16.85
N ARG A 105 0.83 4.55 16.49
CA ARG A 105 -0.44 4.75 17.19
C ARG A 105 -0.47 4.08 18.56
N MET A 106 0.15 2.91 18.69
CA MET A 106 0.35 2.26 19.98
C MET A 106 1.17 3.12 20.94
N ALA A 107 2.26 3.72 20.45
CA ALA A 107 3.10 4.62 21.25
C ALA A 107 2.32 5.85 21.76
N VAL A 108 1.45 6.42 20.92
CA VAL A 108 0.66 7.60 21.29
C VAL A 108 -0.45 7.26 22.28
N PHE A 109 -1.15 6.14 22.11
CA PHE A 109 -2.37 5.86 22.87
C PHE A 109 -2.20 4.89 24.03
N VAL A 110 -1.25 3.97 23.96
CA VAL A 110 -1.11 2.86 24.91
C VAL A 110 0.18 2.98 25.72
N VAL A 111 1.32 3.17 25.07
CA VAL A 111 2.65 3.09 25.69
C VAL A 111 3.45 4.38 25.43
N PRO A 112 3.27 5.44 26.26
CA PRO A 112 3.95 6.73 26.06
C PRO A 112 5.48 6.64 26.03
N SER A 113 6.09 5.65 26.69
CA SER A 113 7.54 5.44 26.66
C SER A 113 8.07 5.15 25.24
N MET A 114 7.28 4.52 24.38
CA MET A 114 7.63 4.30 22.96
C MET A 114 7.56 5.58 22.12
N GLN A 115 6.95 6.66 22.62
CA GLN A 115 6.80 7.92 21.88
C GLN A 115 8.16 8.57 21.56
N VAL A 116 9.19 8.26 22.34
CA VAL A 116 10.57 8.74 22.11
C VAL A 116 11.07 8.35 20.73
N ILE A 117 10.83 7.09 20.32
CA ILE A 117 11.22 6.54 19.02
C ILE A 117 10.52 7.30 17.87
N PHE A 118 9.29 7.76 18.10
CA PHE A 118 8.49 8.49 17.11
C PHE A 118 8.55 10.02 17.27
N SER A 119 9.51 10.53 18.03
CA SER A 119 9.72 11.97 18.15
C SER A 119 10.19 12.58 16.82
N LYS A 120 10.06 13.91 16.68
CA LYS A 120 10.43 14.63 15.45
C LYS A 120 11.88 14.39 15.00
N LYS A 121 12.78 14.09 15.95
CA LYS A 121 14.20 13.79 15.71
C LYS A 121 14.40 12.39 15.16
N TYR A 122 13.74 11.38 15.74
CA TYR A 122 14.00 9.96 15.43
C TYR A 122 13.06 9.36 14.37
N VAL A 123 11.90 9.97 14.10
CA VAL A 123 10.91 9.42 13.14
C VAL A 123 11.49 9.16 11.75
N ASN A 124 12.40 10.03 11.27
CA ASN A 124 13.05 9.80 9.97
C ASN A 124 13.97 8.59 9.99
N GLY A 125 14.67 8.36 11.11
CA GLY A 125 15.49 7.17 11.32
C GLY A 125 14.63 5.91 11.34
N SER A 126 13.51 5.91 12.07
CA SER A 126 12.59 4.77 12.09
C SER A 126 12.01 4.46 10.70
N ILE A 127 11.66 5.49 9.93
CA ILE A 127 11.20 5.32 8.53
C ILE A 127 12.33 4.77 7.66
N ALA A 128 13.55 5.30 7.75
CA ALA A 128 14.69 4.84 6.97
C ALA A 128 15.05 3.37 7.28
N VAL A 129 15.05 2.99 8.56
CA VAL A 129 15.25 1.59 8.99
C VAL A 129 14.14 0.69 8.42
N CYS A 130 12.88 1.15 8.46
CA CYS A 130 11.78 0.41 7.87
C CYS A 130 11.95 0.22 6.35
N TRP A 131 12.38 1.25 5.62
CA TRP A 131 12.68 1.14 4.19
C TRP A 131 13.83 0.18 3.90
N ALA A 132 14.91 0.25 4.68
CA ALA A 132 16.03 -0.69 4.54
C ALA A 132 15.55 -2.14 4.72
N PHE A 133 14.70 -2.39 5.72
CA PHE A 133 14.09 -3.69 5.96
C PHE A 133 13.19 -4.13 4.80
N VAL A 134 12.34 -3.24 4.29
CA VAL A 134 11.46 -3.51 3.14
C VAL A 134 12.28 -3.85 1.89
N CYS A 135 13.30 -3.06 1.57
CA CYS A 135 14.18 -3.33 0.42
C CYS A 135 14.91 -4.66 0.57
N PHE A 136 15.46 -4.94 1.77
CA PHE A 136 16.11 -6.21 2.06
C PHE A 136 15.18 -7.41 1.86
N PHE A 137 13.97 -7.37 2.43
CA PHE A 137 12.98 -8.44 2.27
C PHE A 137 12.53 -8.62 0.83
N SER A 138 12.43 -7.53 0.07
CA SER A 138 12.03 -7.57 -1.33
C SER A 138 13.10 -8.20 -2.21
N VAL A 139 14.37 -7.80 -2.04
CA VAL A 139 15.51 -8.43 -2.72
C VAL A 139 15.61 -9.90 -2.35
N MET A 140 15.48 -10.24 -1.07
CA MET A 140 15.53 -11.64 -0.66
C MET A 140 14.39 -12.48 -1.25
N CYS A 141 13.18 -11.91 -1.39
CA CYS A 141 12.09 -12.60 -2.08
C CYS A 141 12.41 -12.88 -3.55
N VAL A 142 13.07 -11.95 -4.25
CA VAL A 142 13.51 -12.18 -5.64
C VAL A 142 14.53 -13.32 -5.72
N LEU A 143 15.41 -13.45 -4.71
CA LEU A 143 16.43 -14.50 -4.71
C LEU A 143 15.85 -15.89 -4.44
N VAL A 144 14.91 -16.01 -3.50
CA VAL A 144 14.41 -17.32 -3.03
C VAL A 144 13.08 -17.75 -3.63
N ARG A 145 12.32 -16.84 -4.24
CA ARG A 145 11.06 -17.19 -4.93
C ARG A 145 11.32 -17.34 -6.43
N PRO A 146 10.66 -18.33 -7.05
CA PRO A 146 10.69 -18.47 -8.51
C PRO A 146 10.07 -17.26 -9.21
N THR A 147 10.44 -17.06 -10.47
CA THR A 147 9.83 -16.04 -11.32
C THR A 147 8.35 -16.36 -11.54
N ARG A 148 7.54 -15.32 -11.67
CA ARG A 148 6.09 -15.44 -11.85
C ARG A 148 5.66 -15.00 -13.23
N GLN A 149 4.76 -15.77 -13.84
CA GLN A 149 4.09 -15.42 -15.09
C GLN A 149 2.58 -15.38 -14.90
N PHE A 150 1.93 -14.46 -15.59
CA PHE A 150 0.48 -14.32 -15.51
C PHE A 150 -0.20 -15.36 -16.41
N ASN A 151 -1.00 -16.24 -15.82
CA ASN A 151 -1.83 -17.20 -16.53
C ASN A 151 -3.23 -16.62 -16.74
N LYS A 152 -3.59 -16.34 -18.00
CA LYS A 152 -4.90 -15.77 -18.37
C LYS A 152 -6.08 -16.71 -18.10
N LYS A 153 -5.87 -18.04 -18.10
CA LYS A 153 -6.94 -19.02 -17.92
C LYS A 153 -7.42 -19.04 -16.47
N THR A 154 -6.46 -19.00 -15.55
CA THR A 154 -6.69 -19.05 -14.10
C THR A 154 -6.73 -17.66 -13.46
N MET A 155 -6.35 -16.61 -14.21
CA MET A 155 -6.26 -15.21 -13.77
C MET A 155 -5.31 -15.01 -12.58
N GLN A 156 -4.27 -15.83 -12.47
CA GLN A 156 -3.29 -15.79 -11.39
C GLN A 156 -1.85 -15.71 -11.91
N PHE A 157 -0.96 -15.28 -11.03
CA PHE A 157 0.48 -15.35 -11.26
C PHE A 157 0.99 -16.70 -10.77
N GLU A 158 1.45 -17.53 -11.71
CA GLU A 158 1.98 -18.87 -11.45
C GLU A 158 3.51 -18.82 -11.46
N ASP A 159 4.12 -19.65 -10.61
CA ASP A 159 5.57 -19.84 -10.57
C ASP A 159 6.01 -20.54 -11.88
N SER A 160 6.86 -19.89 -12.67
CA SER A 160 7.20 -20.31 -14.05
C SER A 160 8.70 -20.56 -14.27
N GLY A 161 9.52 -20.50 -13.23
CA GLY A 161 10.97 -20.66 -13.32
C GLY A 161 11.59 -21.17 -12.03
N GLU A 162 12.91 -21.31 -12.02
CA GLU A 162 13.66 -21.71 -10.83
C GLU A 162 14.00 -20.49 -9.96
N ALA A 163 14.10 -20.70 -8.65
CA ALA A 163 14.64 -19.69 -7.75
C ALA A 163 16.14 -19.51 -8.01
N ILE A 164 16.66 -18.29 -7.83
CA ILE A 164 18.10 -18.03 -7.98
C ILE A 164 18.88 -18.75 -6.88
N VAL A 165 18.32 -18.79 -5.67
CA VAL A 165 18.87 -19.46 -4.50
C VAL A 165 17.84 -20.43 -3.97
N ASP A 166 18.16 -21.73 -4.00
CA ASP A 166 17.32 -22.76 -3.40
C ASP A 166 17.49 -22.79 -1.88
N ALA A 167 16.63 -22.04 -1.19
CA ALA A 167 16.59 -21.93 0.25
C ALA A 167 15.15 -22.06 0.77
N PRO A 168 14.60 -23.30 0.82
CA PRO A 168 13.18 -23.52 1.12
C PRO A 168 12.79 -22.97 2.51
N LEU A 169 13.67 -23.10 3.50
CA LEU A 169 13.43 -22.56 4.84
C LEU A 169 13.29 -21.03 4.84
N VAL A 170 14.12 -20.33 4.07
CA VAL A 170 14.07 -18.86 3.96
C VAL A 170 12.79 -18.42 3.25
N ARG A 171 12.42 -19.11 2.16
CA ARG A 171 11.13 -18.90 1.48
C ARG A 171 9.96 -19.05 2.45
N THR A 172 9.93 -20.14 3.21
CA THR A 172 8.87 -20.41 4.20
C THR A 172 8.79 -19.32 5.27
N ILE A 173 9.93 -18.83 5.79
CA ILE A 173 9.94 -17.71 6.75
C ILE A 173 9.28 -16.46 6.15
N PHE A 174 9.58 -16.12 4.90
CA PHE A 174 8.98 -14.96 4.25
C PHE A 174 7.49 -15.13 3.99
N ASP A 175 7.07 -16.32 3.56
CA ASP A 175 5.66 -16.65 3.32
C ASP A 175 4.86 -16.55 4.63
N TYR A 176 5.38 -17.12 5.73
CA TYR A 176 4.76 -16.99 7.05
C TYR A 176 4.76 -15.55 7.54
N SER A 177 5.81 -14.76 7.29
CA SER A 177 5.86 -13.36 7.71
C SER A 177 4.73 -12.54 7.07
N ASP A 178 4.44 -12.80 5.79
CA ASP A 178 3.37 -12.11 5.05
C ASP A 178 1.98 -12.43 5.63
N ILE A 179 1.81 -13.65 6.15
CA ILE A 179 0.55 -14.11 6.75
C ILE A 179 0.42 -13.59 8.20
N VAL A 180 1.47 -13.70 9.01
CA VAL A 180 1.41 -13.44 10.46
C VAL A 180 1.31 -11.94 10.78
N ILE A 181 2.07 -11.09 10.09
CA ILE A 181 2.16 -9.66 10.42
C ILE A 181 0.82 -8.93 10.37
N PRO A 182 -0.06 -9.16 9.37
CA PRO A 182 -1.41 -8.62 9.36
C PRO A 182 -2.19 -8.95 10.64
N PHE A 183 -2.18 -10.21 11.10
CA PHE A 183 -2.84 -10.60 12.34
C PHE A 183 -2.25 -9.90 13.56
N VAL A 184 -0.92 -9.75 13.60
CA VAL A 184 -0.25 -8.92 14.62
C VAL A 184 -0.80 -7.51 14.61
N MET A 185 -0.88 -6.85 13.45
CA MET A 185 -1.45 -5.50 13.33
C MET A 185 -2.89 -5.41 13.85
N LEU A 186 -3.73 -6.40 13.51
CA LEU A 186 -5.11 -6.46 13.98
C LEU A 186 -5.17 -6.55 15.52
N PHE A 187 -4.36 -7.42 16.11
CA PHE A 187 -4.26 -7.57 17.56
C PHE A 187 -3.78 -6.27 18.23
N LEU A 188 -2.78 -5.59 17.67
CA LEU A 188 -2.31 -4.30 18.16
C LEU A 188 -3.43 -3.24 18.10
N TYR A 189 -4.25 -3.21 17.05
CA TYR A 189 -5.41 -2.30 16.97
C TYR A 189 -6.49 -2.62 18.01
N LEU A 190 -6.73 -3.90 18.33
CA LEU A 190 -7.63 -4.29 19.42
C LEU A 190 -7.13 -3.79 20.78
N ILE A 191 -5.82 -3.87 21.05
CA ILE A 191 -5.20 -3.30 22.25
C ILE A 191 -5.38 -1.78 22.30
N ILE A 192 -5.09 -1.08 21.20
CA ILE A 192 -5.26 0.38 21.10
C ILE A 192 -6.72 0.76 21.39
N TYR A 193 -7.67 0.04 20.79
CA TYR A 193 -9.10 0.27 21.00
C TYR A 193 -9.51 0.04 22.47
N ALA A 194 -9.09 -1.06 23.07
CA ALA A 194 -9.37 -1.38 24.47
C ALA A 194 -8.78 -0.33 25.43
N SER A 195 -7.55 0.14 25.17
CA SER A 195 -6.90 1.19 25.95
C SER A 195 -7.70 2.51 25.90
N LEU A 196 -8.17 2.90 24.72
CA LEU A 196 -8.99 4.10 24.54
C LEU A 196 -10.33 4.00 25.28
N GLN A 197 -10.97 2.83 25.24
CA GLN A 197 -12.21 2.59 25.99
C GLN A 197 -11.99 2.71 27.51
N LYS A 198 -10.89 2.14 28.03
CA LYS A 198 -10.53 2.24 29.45
C LYS A 198 -10.29 3.69 29.87
N LYS A 199 -9.48 4.45 29.12
CA LYS A 199 -9.20 5.86 29.42
C LYS A 199 -10.47 6.71 29.47
N ARG A 200 -11.44 6.43 28.58
CA ARG A 200 -12.74 7.13 28.57
C ARG A 200 -13.58 6.87 29.81
N ARG A 201 -13.62 5.63 30.29
CA ARG A 201 -14.36 5.28 31.52
C ARG A 201 -13.82 6.05 32.72
N VAL A 202 -12.50 6.18 32.82
CA VAL A 202 -11.86 6.93 33.92
C VAL A 202 -12.14 8.43 33.82
N ILE A 203 -11.97 9.04 32.63
CA ILE A 203 -12.18 10.48 32.44
C ILE A 203 -13.66 10.86 32.62
N SER A 204 -14.58 10.07 32.08
CA SER A 204 -16.02 10.29 32.24
C SER A 204 -16.47 10.19 33.71
N ALA A 205 -15.72 9.49 34.55
CA ALA A 205 -15.99 9.37 35.98
C ALA A 205 -15.35 10.49 36.80
N THR A 206 -14.37 11.24 36.26
CA THR A 206 -13.54 12.16 37.05
C THR A 206 -13.69 13.65 36.70
N LEU A 207 -13.91 14.06 35.44
CA LEU A 207 -13.93 15.48 35.06
C LEU A 207 -14.84 15.78 33.85
N SER A 208 -15.78 16.72 34.01
CA SER A 208 -16.73 17.18 32.98
C SER A 208 -16.21 18.33 32.09
N VAL A 209 -14.99 18.81 32.33
CA VAL A 209 -14.50 20.05 31.71
C VAL A 209 -13.33 19.76 30.75
N GLU A 210 -13.70 19.66 29.47
CA GLU A 210 -12.91 20.08 28.31
C GLU A 210 -11.67 19.27 27.85
N PRO A 211 -11.89 18.10 27.20
CA PRO A 211 -10.98 17.57 26.17
C PRO A 211 -11.70 17.12 24.86
N ARG A 212 -12.91 17.65 24.60
CA ARG A 212 -13.84 17.08 23.60
C ARG A 212 -13.36 17.19 22.13
N ALA A 213 -12.64 18.26 21.77
CA ALA A 213 -12.22 18.49 20.38
C ALA A 213 -11.08 17.55 19.93
N ARG A 214 -10.09 17.30 20.81
CA ARG A 214 -8.95 16.43 20.51
C ARG A 214 -9.35 14.96 20.39
N ASP A 215 -10.29 14.50 21.24
CA ASP A 215 -10.81 13.13 21.21
C ASP A 215 -11.54 12.79 19.89
N VAL A 216 -12.27 13.76 19.32
CA VAL A 216 -13.01 13.54 18.06
C VAL A 216 -12.07 13.31 16.89
N ASP A 217 -10.97 14.06 16.80
CA ASP A 217 -10.01 13.90 15.71
C ASP A 217 -9.15 12.64 15.88
N ASP A 218 -8.75 12.30 17.10
CA ASP A 218 -8.05 11.05 17.40
C ASP A 218 -8.91 9.82 17.05
N LYS A 219 -10.22 9.86 17.34
CA LYS A 219 -11.17 8.79 16.97
C LYS A 219 -11.30 8.64 15.45
N LYS A 220 -11.32 9.76 14.70
CA LYS A 220 -11.36 9.70 13.23
C LYS A 220 -10.08 9.09 12.68
N MET A 221 -8.92 9.51 13.18
CA MET A 221 -7.63 8.94 12.76
C MET A 221 -7.54 7.44 13.06
N LEU A 222 -8.03 7.01 14.22
CA LEU A 222 -8.10 5.59 14.56
C LEU A 222 -9.05 4.84 13.62
N ARG A 223 -10.23 5.38 13.33
CA ARG A 223 -11.19 4.76 12.41
C ARG A 223 -10.60 4.60 11.01
N GLN A 224 -9.87 5.60 10.51
CA GLN A 224 -9.15 5.51 9.24
C GLN A 224 -8.15 4.35 9.26
N ALA A 225 -7.34 4.28 10.31
CA ALA A 225 -6.31 3.25 10.46
C ALA A 225 -6.90 1.82 10.57
N VAL A 226 -8.00 1.67 11.32
CA VAL A 226 -8.75 0.40 11.40
C VAL A 226 -9.34 0.02 10.05
N LEU A 227 -9.91 0.97 9.32
CA LEU A 227 -10.47 0.71 8.00
C LEU A 227 -9.40 0.22 7.02
N ILE A 228 -8.23 0.88 7.01
CA ILE A 228 -7.06 0.45 6.21
C ILE A 228 -6.65 -0.98 6.59
N CYS A 229 -6.57 -1.28 7.90
CA CYS A 229 -6.22 -2.61 8.38
C CYS A 229 -7.25 -3.67 7.95
N VAL A 230 -8.55 -3.37 7.95
CA VAL A 230 -9.61 -4.28 7.49
C VAL A 230 -9.44 -4.62 6.01
N PHE A 231 -9.16 -3.62 5.15
CA PHE A 231 -8.93 -3.86 3.72
C PHE A 231 -7.70 -4.74 3.48
N LEU A 232 -6.59 -4.46 4.19
CA LEU A 232 -5.40 -5.29 4.15
C LEU A 232 -5.70 -6.73 4.57
N GLN A 233 -6.50 -6.91 5.63
CA GLN A 233 -6.87 -8.24 6.11
C GLN A 233 -7.81 -8.98 5.17
N LEU A 234 -8.75 -8.29 4.54
CA LEU A 234 -9.63 -8.88 3.54
C LEU A 234 -8.82 -9.47 2.38
N TYR A 235 -7.80 -8.75 1.91
CA TYR A 235 -6.87 -9.26 0.90
C TYR A 235 -6.13 -10.52 1.37
N ASN A 236 -5.58 -10.53 2.58
CA ASN A 236 -4.87 -11.71 3.09
C ASN A 236 -5.80 -12.90 3.30
N VAL A 237 -7.00 -12.69 3.82
CA VAL A 237 -8.00 -13.75 4.01
C VAL A 237 -8.38 -14.36 2.66
N VAL A 238 -8.62 -13.54 1.64
CA VAL A 238 -8.88 -14.05 0.28
C VAL A 238 -7.71 -14.87 -0.24
N GLY A 239 -6.47 -14.44 -0.01
CA GLY A 239 -5.28 -15.21 -0.39
C GLY A 239 -5.20 -16.57 0.32
N ILE A 240 -5.48 -16.63 1.62
CA ILE A 240 -5.50 -17.88 2.39
C ILE A 240 -6.62 -18.80 1.89
N VAL A 241 -7.82 -18.24 1.66
CA VAL A 241 -8.96 -19.02 1.15
C VAL A 241 -8.65 -19.58 -0.24
N ALA A 242 -8.00 -18.82 -1.12
CA ALA A 242 -7.58 -19.30 -2.43
C ALA A 242 -6.65 -20.52 -2.33
N ILE A 243 -5.67 -20.47 -1.41
CA ILE A 243 -4.75 -21.60 -1.17
C ILE A 243 -5.50 -22.84 -0.63
N VAL A 244 -6.50 -22.64 0.24
CA VAL A 244 -7.25 -23.74 0.86
C VAL A 244 -8.25 -24.38 -0.11
N VAL A 245 -8.85 -23.60 -1.00
CA VAL A 245 -9.97 -24.05 -1.83
C VAL A 245 -9.52 -24.93 -3.00
N ASP A 246 -8.27 -24.83 -3.47
CA ASP A 246 -7.61 -25.66 -4.54
C ASP A 246 -8.56 -26.32 -5.57
N ASP A 247 -9.54 -25.57 -6.05
CA ASP A 247 -10.54 -26.03 -7.00
C ASP A 247 -10.22 -25.42 -8.35
N ARG A 248 -9.98 -26.22 -9.40
CA ARG A 248 -9.64 -25.69 -10.74
C ARG A 248 -10.85 -25.11 -11.50
N GLY A 249 -11.92 -24.78 -10.78
CA GLY A 249 -13.22 -24.34 -11.30
C GLY A 249 -13.44 -22.82 -11.26
N ILE A 250 -14.72 -22.45 -11.31
CA ILE A 250 -15.17 -21.03 -11.31
C ILE A 250 -14.81 -20.33 -9.99
N VAL A 251 -14.70 -21.08 -8.89
CA VAL A 251 -14.41 -20.51 -7.56
C VAL A 251 -12.99 -19.97 -7.50
N ASP A 252 -11.98 -20.72 -7.94
CA ASP A 252 -10.60 -20.24 -8.02
C ASP A 252 -10.46 -19.02 -8.93
N TYR A 253 -11.09 -19.05 -10.12
CA TYR A 253 -11.13 -17.89 -11.00
C TYR A 253 -11.69 -16.64 -10.30
N ALA A 254 -12.80 -16.78 -9.56
CA ALA A 254 -13.42 -15.68 -8.83
C ALA A 254 -12.53 -15.18 -7.67
N LEU A 255 -11.87 -16.08 -6.95
CA LEU A 255 -10.94 -15.74 -5.86
C LEU A 255 -9.70 -15.00 -6.40
N ASN A 256 -9.13 -15.45 -7.52
CA ASN A 256 -7.99 -14.82 -8.16
C ASN A 256 -8.33 -13.42 -8.68
N MET A 257 -9.47 -13.28 -9.35
CA MET A 257 -9.98 -11.96 -9.77
C MET A 257 -10.19 -11.04 -8.56
N THR A 258 -10.79 -11.55 -7.49
CA THR A 258 -11.02 -10.79 -6.25
C THR A 258 -9.70 -10.37 -5.61
N SER A 259 -8.70 -11.25 -5.59
CA SER A 259 -7.35 -10.96 -5.10
C SER A 259 -6.69 -9.82 -5.89
N LEU A 260 -6.77 -9.85 -7.23
CA LEU A 260 -6.27 -8.76 -8.09
C LEU A 260 -6.98 -7.43 -7.79
N ILE A 261 -8.30 -7.44 -7.65
CA ILE A 261 -9.09 -6.24 -7.31
C ILE A 261 -8.70 -5.70 -5.94
N LEU A 262 -8.60 -6.58 -4.93
CA LEU A 262 -8.25 -6.20 -3.56
C LEU A 262 -6.82 -5.68 -3.46
N SER A 263 -5.88 -6.25 -4.22
CA SER A 263 -4.50 -5.77 -4.28
C SER A 263 -4.43 -4.32 -4.77
N VAL A 264 -5.11 -4.00 -5.88
CA VAL A 264 -5.21 -2.62 -6.39
C VAL A 264 -5.97 -1.71 -5.42
N THR A 265 -7.06 -2.23 -4.84
CA THR A 265 -7.88 -1.47 -3.88
C THR A 265 -7.04 -1.09 -2.67
N ASN A 266 -6.24 -1.99 -2.09
CA ASN A 266 -5.40 -1.73 -0.93
C ASN A 266 -4.40 -0.59 -1.14
N HIS A 267 -3.79 -0.49 -2.32
CA HIS A 267 -2.87 0.61 -2.61
C HIS A 267 -3.59 1.94 -2.94
N SER A 268 -4.84 1.89 -3.38
CA SER A 268 -5.64 3.10 -3.65
C SER A 268 -6.41 3.61 -2.43
N ILE A 269 -6.75 2.72 -1.48
CA ILE A 269 -7.68 3.02 -0.40
C ILE A 269 -7.09 4.00 0.61
N HIS A 270 -5.76 4.01 0.79
CA HIS A 270 -5.08 4.96 1.66
C HIS A 270 -5.37 6.40 1.23
N SER A 271 -5.00 6.74 0.01
CA SER A 271 -5.22 8.06 -0.60
C SER A 271 -6.69 8.45 -0.52
N THR A 272 -7.60 7.54 -0.88
CA THR A 272 -9.05 7.78 -0.84
C THR A 272 -9.55 8.03 0.58
N ILE A 273 -9.19 7.20 1.57
CA ILE A 273 -9.61 7.37 2.97
C ILE A 273 -9.08 8.69 3.53
N PHE A 274 -7.81 9.01 3.28
CA PHE A 274 -7.19 10.24 3.77
C PHE A 274 -7.84 11.48 3.16
N ILE A 275 -8.10 11.48 1.85
CA ILE A 275 -8.82 12.57 1.17
C ILE A 275 -10.23 12.71 1.74
N LEU A 276 -11.01 11.63 1.86
CA LEU A 276 -12.41 11.73 2.28
C LEU A 276 -12.57 12.08 3.76
N SER A 277 -11.70 11.53 4.60
CA SER A 277 -11.90 11.56 6.05
C SER A 277 -11.16 12.70 6.75
N ASN A 278 -10.07 13.23 6.16
CA ASN A 278 -9.26 14.27 6.78
C ASN A 278 -9.59 15.66 6.20
N LYS A 279 -10.27 16.50 6.99
CA LYS A 279 -10.62 17.88 6.60
C LYS A 279 -9.40 18.73 6.27
N THR A 280 -8.28 18.53 6.99
CA THR A 280 -7.04 19.28 6.76
C THR A 280 -6.45 18.96 5.40
N ILE A 281 -6.42 17.68 5.02
CA ILE A 281 -5.94 17.26 3.69
C ILE A 281 -6.83 17.83 2.60
N ARG A 282 -8.15 17.80 2.76
CA ARG A 282 -9.08 18.41 1.80
C ARG A 282 -8.85 19.91 1.63
N GLY A 283 -8.48 20.61 2.71
CA GLY A 283 -8.12 22.02 2.65
C GLY A 283 -6.85 22.31 1.84
N PHE A 284 -5.99 21.32 1.61
CA PHE A 284 -4.79 21.49 0.78
C PHE A 284 -5.02 21.19 -0.71
N ILE A 285 -6.13 20.52 -1.04
CA ILE A 285 -6.50 20.27 -2.43
C ILE A 285 -6.84 21.63 -3.07
N PRO A 286 -6.23 21.99 -4.22
CA PRO A 286 -6.55 23.23 -4.90
C PRO A 286 -8.05 23.31 -5.18
N SER A 287 -8.72 24.32 -4.62
CA SER A 287 -10.11 24.58 -4.97
C SER A 287 -10.17 25.01 -6.44
N LEU A 288 -11.03 24.36 -7.23
CA LEU A 288 -11.31 24.72 -8.63
C LEU A 288 -11.69 26.21 -8.82
N SER A 289 -12.08 26.88 -7.74
CA SER A 289 -12.37 28.32 -7.69
C SER A 289 -11.18 29.22 -8.07
N CYS A 290 -9.92 28.75 -7.97
CA CYS A 290 -8.75 29.55 -8.37
C CYS A 290 -8.62 29.75 -9.89
N CYS A 291 -9.28 28.93 -10.72
CA CYS A 291 -9.26 29.11 -12.18
C CYS A 291 -10.33 30.09 -12.69
N LYS A 292 -11.17 30.66 -11.81
CA LYS A 292 -12.22 31.62 -12.21
C LYS A 292 -11.79 33.10 -12.22
N TYR A 293 -10.54 33.43 -11.88
CA TYR A 293 -10.09 34.81 -11.67
C TYR A 293 -9.10 35.35 -12.71
N SER A 294 -9.22 34.95 -13.98
CA SER A 294 -8.35 35.48 -15.05
C SER A 294 -9.07 36.01 -16.30
N HIS A 295 -10.35 36.40 -16.19
CA HIS A 295 -11.10 36.90 -17.36
C HIS A 295 -11.88 38.21 -17.16
N GLY A 296 -11.60 38.98 -16.12
CA GLY A 296 -12.37 40.21 -15.83
C GLY A 296 -11.52 41.37 -15.35
N ASN A 297 -10.62 41.90 -16.19
CA ASN A 297 -10.23 43.31 -16.12
C ASN A 297 -9.49 43.73 -17.40
N THR A 298 -10.25 43.90 -18.47
CA THR A 298 -9.84 44.68 -19.64
C THR A 298 -11.07 45.44 -20.08
N ASN A 299 -11.39 46.53 -19.38
CA ASN A 299 -12.25 47.63 -19.86
C ASN A 299 -12.34 48.71 -18.76
N ARG A 300 -11.32 49.57 -18.72
CA ARG A 300 -11.44 50.96 -18.26
C ARG A 300 -10.29 51.79 -18.82
N ALA A 301 -10.44 52.15 -20.08
CA ALA A 301 -9.77 53.28 -20.70
C ALA A 301 -10.70 53.77 -21.81
N THR A 302 -11.64 54.65 -21.45
CA THR A 302 -12.19 55.77 -22.23
C THR A 302 -13.21 56.50 -21.36
#